data_AF-A0A6G0ZFS3-F1
#
_entry.id   AF-A0A6G0ZFS3-F1
#
_cell.length_a   1.000
_cell.length_b   1.000
_cell.length_c   1.000
_cell.angle_alpha   90.00
_cell.angle_beta   90.00
_cell.angle_gamma   90.00
#
_symmetry.space_group_name_H-M   'P 1'
#
loop_
_entity.id
_entity.type
_entity.pdbx_description
1 polymer ?
#
loop_
_entity_poly.entity_id
_entity_poly.type
_entity_poly.pdbx_seq_one_letter_code
_entity_poly.pdbx_strand_id
1 'polypeptide(L)'
;MKFTLQNGVQRLPCCVKNCKYFIKLSLSNEIVESNTNHEHSEPDKKALNRQIMSNSLIRKALVDISCKPSKLIHSELKQGDIPTLTNNDLSLIRHNIHRARLSVHPSLPS
;
A
#
# COMPACT_ATOMS: atom_id res chain seq x y z
N MET A 1 -3.04 4.45 -3.63
CA MET A 1 -3.61 3.71 -4.77
C MET A 1 -3.22 4.48 -6.02
N LYS A 2 -2.78 3.83 -7.09
CA LYS A 2 -2.29 4.49 -8.29
C LYS A 2 -3.11 3.97 -9.47
N PHE A 3 -3.59 4.87 -10.31
CA PHE A 3 -4.40 4.53 -11.47
C PHE A 3 -3.66 4.96 -12.73
N THR A 4 -3.62 4.10 -13.74
CA THR A 4 -3.13 4.47 -15.06
C THR A 4 -4.34 4.87 -15.91
N LEU A 5 -4.35 6.12 -16.39
CA LEU A 5 -5.34 6.65 -17.31
C LEU A 5 -4.95 6.34 -18.76
N GLN A 6 -5.84 6.64 -19.70
CA GLN A 6 -5.51 6.62 -21.13
C GLN A 6 -4.28 7.51 -21.39
N ASN A 7 -3.46 7.11 -22.36
CA ASN A 7 -2.19 7.77 -22.72
C ASN A 7 -1.04 7.62 -21.70
N GLY A 8 -1.13 6.67 -20.76
CA GLY A 8 -0.05 6.36 -19.82
C GLY A 8 0.12 7.35 -18.66
N VAL A 9 -0.77 8.34 -18.54
CA VAL A 9 -0.81 9.29 -17.43
C VAL A 9 -1.18 8.58 -16.13
N GLN A 10 -0.45 8.86 -15.06
CA GLN A 10 -0.67 8.23 -13.76
C GLN A 10 -1.42 9.19 -12.84
N ARG A 11 -2.58 8.76 -12.33
CA ARG A 11 -3.36 9.51 -11.34
C ARG A 11 -3.11 8.97 -9.93
N LEU A 12 -2.73 9.87 -9.03
CA LEU A 12 -2.53 9.66 -7.61
C LEU A 12 -3.63 10.41 -6.84
N PRO A 13 -4.76 9.76 -6.51
CA PRO A 13 -5.80 10.36 -5.70
C PRO A 13 -5.46 10.28 -4.21
N CYS A 14 -6.21 11.06 -3.41
CA CYS A 14 -6.19 10.94 -1.96
C CYS A 14 -6.56 9.51 -1.48
N CYS A 15 -6.10 9.16 -0.28
CA CYS A 15 -6.47 7.92 0.41
C CYS A 15 -7.94 7.87 0.84
N VAL A 16 -8.62 9.03 0.95
CA VAL A 16 -10.04 9.15 1.29
C VAL A 16 -10.88 9.06 0.01
N LYS A 17 -11.78 8.08 -0.06
CA LYS A 17 -12.55 7.75 -1.29
C LYS A 17 -13.33 8.92 -1.88
N ASN A 18 -13.94 9.75 -1.04
CA ASN A 18 -14.78 10.87 -1.47
C ASN A 18 -14.01 12.18 -1.64
N CYS A 19 -12.68 12.16 -1.48
CA CYS A 19 -11.87 13.34 -1.66
C CYS A 19 -11.60 13.61 -3.14
N LYS A 20 -11.74 14.87 -3.54
CA LYS A 20 -11.47 15.34 -4.91
C LYS A 20 -10.00 15.63 -5.18
N TYR A 21 -9.12 15.56 -4.17
CA TYR A 21 -7.69 15.76 -4.33
C TYR A 21 -7.08 14.70 -5.26
N PHE A 22 -6.23 15.14 -6.19
CA PHE A 22 -5.42 14.26 -7.01
C PHE A 22 -4.19 14.96 -7.58
N ILE A 23 -3.19 14.16 -7.95
CA ILE A 23 -2.08 14.56 -8.81
C ILE A 23 -2.08 13.66 -10.04
N LYS A 24 -1.97 14.23 -11.24
CA LYS A 24 -1.72 13.49 -12.50
C LYS A 24 -0.27 13.71 -12.92
N LEU A 25 0.43 12.61 -13.15
CA LEU A 25 1.82 12.58 -13.59
C LEU A 25 1.91 12.07 -15.03
N SER A 26 2.78 12.68 -15.83
CA SER A 26 3.18 12.17 -17.14
C SER A 26 4.03 10.91 -17.01
N LEU A 27 4.40 10.31 -18.15
CA LEU A 27 5.40 9.23 -18.20
C LEU A 27 6.79 9.69 -17.71
N SER A 28 7.11 10.99 -17.85
CA SER A 28 8.33 11.64 -17.35
C SER A 28 8.24 12.04 -15.87
N ASN A 29 7.19 11.63 -15.13
CA ASN A 29 6.91 12.04 -13.74
C ASN A 29 6.70 13.56 -13.54
N GLU A 30 6.35 14.29 -14.60
CA GLU A 30 6.02 15.71 -14.49
C GLU A 30 4.55 15.88 -14.12
N ILE A 31 4.23 16.89 -13.32
CA ILE A 31 2.84 17.19 -12.95
C ILE A 31 2.15 17.81 -14.16
N VAL A 32 1.18 17.07 -14.71
CA VAL A 32 0.38 17.54 -15.86
C VAL A 32 -0.87 18.28 -15.37
N GLU A 33 -1.45 17.82 -14.26
CA GLU A 33 -2.67 18.38 -13.69
C GLU A 33 -2.77 17.98 -12.22
N SER A 34 -3.30 18.86 -11.38
CA SER A 34 -3.52 18.55 -9.97
C SER A 34 -4.71 19.30 -9.41
N ASN A 35 -5.40 18.66 -8.46
CA ASN A 35 -6.27 19.33 -7.51
C ASN A 35 -5.66 19.16 -6.12
N THR A 36 -5.23 20.26 -5.52
CA THR A 36 -4.52 20.28 -4.23
C THR A 36 -5.43 20.51 -3.03
N ASN A 37 -6.75 20.65 -3.24
CA ASN A 37 -7.69 20.90 -2.16
C ASN A 37 -8.19 19.60 -1.50
N HIS A 38 -8.00 19.48 -0.18
CA HIS A 38 -8.55 18.41 0.64
C HIS A 38 -9.81 18.88 1.36
N GLU A 39 -10.98 18.44 0.87
CA GLU A 39 -12.28 18.70 1.51
C GLU A 39 -12.62 17.61 2.55
N HIS A 40 -11.68 17.30 3.45
CA HIS A 40 -11.90 16.38 4.57
C HIS A 40 -10.89 16.60 5.70
N SER A 41 -11.24 16.16 6.91
CA SER A 41 -10.33 16.12 8.05
C SER A 41 -9.15 15.18 7.82
N GLU A 42 -8.11 15.34 8.63
CA GLU A 42 -6.94 14.46 8.60
C GLU A 42 -7.35 12.98 8.76
N PRO A 43 -6.75 12.05 7.99
CA PRO A 43 -7.04 10.64 8.13
C PRO A 43 -6.54 10.10 9.47
N ASP A 44 -7.16 9.02 9.95
CA ASP A 44 -6.69 8.30 11.13
C ASP A 44 -5.22 7.85 10.95
N LYS A 45 -4.35 8.34 11.83
CA LYS A 45 -2.91 8.01 11.85
C LYS A 45 -2.68 6.51 11.95
N LYS A 46 -3.53 5.78 12.69
CA LYS A 46 -3.43 4.33 12.81
C LYS A 46 -3.70 3.64 11.46
N ALA A 47 -4.75 4.06 10.76
CA ALA A 47 -5.06 3.54 9.43
C ALA A 47 -3.93 3.82 8.42
N LEU A 48 -3.37 5.03 8.43
CA LEU A 48 -2.23 5.39 7.57
C LEU A 48 -0.99 4.53 7.87
N ASN A 49 -0.62 4.41 9.15
CA ASN A 49 0.53 3.61 9.57
C ASN A 49 0.38 2.13 9.17
N ARG A 50 -0.80 1.55 9.38
CA ARG A 50 -1.09 0.18 8.91
C ARG A 50 -0.92 0.06 7.39
N GLN A 51 -1.41 1.04 6.62
CA GLN A 51 -1.30 1.02 5.16
C GLN A 51 0.16 1.11 4.70
N ILE A 52 0.95 2.00 5.32
CA ILE A 52 2.38 2.15 5.03
C ILE A 52 3.11 0.82 5.29
N MET A 53 2.92 0.24 6.48
CA MET A 53 3.55 -1.03 6.85
C MET A 53 3.10 -2.18 5.93
N SER A 54 1.80 -2.29 5.64
CA SER A 54 1.28 -3.35 4.76
C SER A 54 1.87 -3.24 3.36
N ASN A 55 1.96 -2.03 2.79
CA ASN A 55 2.54 -1.84 1.46
C ASN A 55 4.05 -2.15 1.41
N SER A 56 4.79 -1.76 2.45
CA SER A 56 6.22 -2.09 2.58
C SER A 56 6.42 -3.61 2.59
N LEU A 57 5.66 -4.30 3.45
CA LEU A 57 5.76 -5.75 3.62
C LEU A 57 5.29 -6.53 2.40
N ILE A 58 4.22 -6.10 1.72
CA ILE A 58 3.78 -6.74 0.47
C ILE A 58 4.90 -6.70 -0.57
N ARG A 59 5.56 -5.55 -0.76
CA ARG A 59 6.69 -5.43 -1.70
C ARG A 59 7.82 -6.38 -1.32
N LYS A 60 8.23 -6.39 -0.05
CA LYS A 60 9.30 -7.29 0.44
C LYS A 60 8.91 -8.77 0.28
N ALA A 61 7.65 -9.12 0.52
CA ALA A 61 7.15 -10.48 0.41
C ALA A 61 7.01 -11.00 -1.03
N LEU A 62 6.92 -10.11 -2.02
CA LEU A 62 6.95 -10.44 -3.44
C LEU A 62 8.39 -10.55 -3.96
N VAL A 63 9.33 -9.79 -3.40
CA VAL A 63 10.76 -9.92 -3.70
C VAL A 63 11.32 -11.21 -3.13
N ASP A 64 10.99 -11.53 -1.88
CA ASP A 64 11.36 -12.80 -1.23
C ASP A 64 10.10 -13.59 -0.86
N ILE A 65 9.62 -14.36 -1.85
CA ILE A 65 8.41 -15.18 -1.76
C ILE A 65 8.59 -16.31 -0.74
N SER A 66 9.81 -16.84 -0.61
CA SER A 66 10.14 -17.96 0.26
C SER A 66 10.21 -17.58 1.74
N CYS A 67 10.50 -16.31 2.05
CA CYS A 67 10.64 -15.87 3.42
C CYS A 67 9.35 -15.99 4.22
N LYS A 68 9.46 -16.40 5.48
CA LYS A 68 8.30 -16.52 6.37
C LYS A 68 7.71 -15.12 6.64
N PRO A 69 6.38 -14.91 6.50
CA PRO A 69 5.75 -13.60 6.74
C PRO A 69 6.06 -13.02 8.13
N SER A 70 6.18 -13.86 9.16
CA SER A 70 6.54 -13.42 10.50
C SER A 70 7.94 -12.81 10.55
N LYS A 71 8.92 -13.37 9.83
CA LYS A 71 10.28 -12.82 9.76
C LYS A 71 10.28 -11.44 9.11
N LEU A 72 9.53 -11.28 8.01
CA LEU A 72 9.37 -9.98 7.35
C LEU A 72 8.74 -8.95 8.30
N ILE A 73 7.63 -9.29 8.94
CA ILE A 73 6.94 -8.42 9.90
C ILE A 73 7.86 -8.02 11.05
N HIS A 74 8.56 -8.97 11.67
CA HIS A 74 9.50 -8.66 12.74
C HIS A 74 10.66 -7.78 12.26
N SER A 75 11.16 -7.99 11.04
CA SER A 75 12.20 -7.13 10.48
C SER A 75 11.73 -5.70 10.27
N GLU A 76 10.47 -5.50 9.85
CA GLU A 76 9.88 -4.17 9.65
C GLU A 76 9.65 -3.45 10.98
N LEU A 77 9.10 -4.17 11.97
CA LEU A 77 8.86 -3.62 13.31
C LEU A 77 10.17 -3.21 14.02
N LYS A 78 11.31 -3.81 13.66
CA LYS A 78 12.62 -3.37 14.17
C LYS A 78 13.10 -2.05 13.57
N GLN A 79 12.60 -1.64 12.40
CA GLN A 79 13.04 -0.41 11.72
C GLN A 79 12.42 0.86 12.34
N GLY A 80 11.38 0.71 13.15
CA GLY A 80 10.77 1.81 13.89
C GLY A 80 9.57 1.32 14.66
N ASP A 81 9.35 1.89 15.85
CA ASP A 81 8.17 1.56 16.63
C ASP A 81 6.94 2.25 16.03
N ILE A 82 5.85 1.49 15.87
CA ILE A 82 4.59 1.99 15.35
C ILE A 82 3.54 1.74 16.46
N PRO A 83 3.48 2.62 17.47
CA PRO A 83 2.66 2.40 18.67
C PRO A 83 1.17 2.30 18.38
N THR A 84 0.74 2.72 17.19
CA THR A 84 -0.65 2.64 16.75
C THR A 84 -1.09 1.24 16.30
N LEU A 85 -0.16 0.32 16.03
CA LEU A 85 -0.50 -1.02 15.53
C LEU A 85 -0.98 -1.95 16.63
N THR A 86 -2.04 -2.68 16.33
CA THR A 86 -2.59 -3.72 17.21
C THR A 86 -2.36 -5.12 16.65
N ASN A 87 -2.54 -6.14 17.48
CA ASN A 87 -2.48 -7.54 17.03
C ASN A 87 -3.45 -7.85 15.88
N ASN A 88 -4.62 -7.22 15.87
CA ASN A 88 -5.59 -7.34 14.77
C ASN A 88 -5.02 -6.78 13.46
N ASP A 89 -4.32 -5.64 13.51
CA ASP A 89 -3.67 -5.06 12.33
C ASP A 89 -2.58 -5.99 11.78
N LEU A 90 -1.81 -6.66 12.66
CA LEU A 90 -0.81 -7.66 12.24
C LEU A 90 -1.45 -8.87 11.54
N SER A 91 -2.65 -9.27 11.98
CA SER A 91 -3.40 -10.35 11.32
C SER A 91 -3.83 -9.96 9.91
N LEU A 92 -4.37 -8.75 9.74
CA LEU A 92 -4.75 -8.20 8.44
C LEU A 92 -3.54 -8.07 7.50
N ILE A 93 -2.40 -7.63 8.01
CA ILE A 93 -1.15 -7.53 7.25
C ILE A 93 -0.69 -8.91 6.77
N ARG A 94 -0.71 -9.94 7.63
CA ARG A 94 -0.38 -11.32 7.23
C ARG A 94 -1.30 -11.82 6.11
N HIS A 95 -2.59 -11.55 6.21
CA HIS A 95 -3.56 -11.92 5.19
C HIS A 95 -3.25 -11.21 3.85
N ASN A 96 -2.91 -9.93 3.88
CA ASN A 96 -2.52 -9.19 2.67
C ASN A 96 -1.24 -9.74 2.03
N ILE A 97 -0.23 -10.10 2.83
CA ILE A 97 0.99 -10.75 2.34
C ILE A 97 0.65 -12.06 1.63
N HIS A 98 -0.19 -12.89 2.25
CA HIS A 98 -0.60 -14.16 1.65
C HIS A 98 -1.32 -13.96 0.32
N ARG A 99 -2.30 -13.03 0.26
CA ARG A 99 -3.01 -12.70 -0.98
C ARG A 99 -2.09 -12.20 -2.08
N ALA A 100 -1.09 -11.37 -1.73
CA ALA A 100 -0.11 -10.90 -2.70
C ALA A 100 0.73 -12.05 -3.27
N ARG A 101 1.14 -13.02 -2.45
CA ARG A 101 1.90 -14.19 -2.93
C ARG A 101 1.06 -15.09 -3.83
N LEU A 102 -0.23 -15.25 -3.53
CA LEU A 102 -1.14 -16.03 -4.38
C LEU A 102 -1.26 -15.48 -5.80
N SER A 103 -1.03 -14.18 -6.03
CA SER A 103 -1.04 -13.63 -7.40
C SER A 103 0.20 -14.02 -8.22
N VAL A 104 1.23 -14.59 -7.59
CA VAL A 104 2.47 -15.04 -8.25
C VAL A 104 2.53 -16.56 -8.31
N HIS A 105 1.97 -17.26 -7.33
CA HIS A 105 1.93 -18.72 -7.34
C HIS A 105 1.00 -19.25 -8.45
N PRO A 106 1.41 -20.31 -9.18
CA PRO A 106 0.53 -20.95 -10.14
C PRO A 106 -0.69 -21.56 -9.44
N SER A 107 -1.82 -21.56 -10.12
CA SER A 107 -3.00 -22.30 -9.68
C SER A 107 -2.66 -23.79 -9.57
N LEU A 108 -3.20 -24.44 -8.54
CA LEU A 108 -3.10 -25.90 -8.44
C LEU A 108 -3.70 -26.54 -9.69
N PRO A 109 -3.11 -27.62 -10.21
CA PRO A 109 -3.72 -28.38 -11.29
C PRO A 109 -5.06 -28.94 -10.81
N SER A 110 -6.08 -28.79 -11.66
CA SER A 110 -7.42 -29.36 -11.51
C SER A 110 -7.41 -30.87 -11.68
#